data_AF-A0A535CEQ2-F1
#
_entry.id   AF-A0A535CEQ2-F1
#
_cell.length_a   1.000
_cell.length_b   1.000
_cell.length_c   1.000
_cell.angle_alpha   90.00
_cell.angle_beta   90.00
_cell.angle_gamma   90.00
#
_symmetry.space_group_name_H-M   'P 1'
#
loop_
_entity.id
_entity.type
_entity.pdbx_description
1 polymer ?
#
loop_
_entity_poly.entity_id
_entity_poly.type
_entity_poly.pdbx_seq_one_letter_code
_entity_poly.pdbx_strand_id
1 'polypeptide(L)'
;MAAAVGLLAGGVALGVAELVAGLVPGAPSPVSEIGALLISFQPRGAEQLVVSLLGKADKPVLTIAVAVGGLILSAGLGVVARAGTALRWAAALTGFGALGLLALVAAFRDPLVDPLLAVGVFALSLGVTWWVLSRLLRLAVALERQT
;
A
#
# COMPACT_ATOMS: atom_id res chain seq x y z
N MET A 1 -1.59 -9.04 -17.74
CA MET A 1 -2.69 -9.30 -16.77
C MET A 1 -2.21 -9.32 -15.33
N ALA A 2 -1.21 -10.11 -14.94
CA ALA A 2 -0.78 -10.22 -13.54
C ALA A 2 -0.38 -8.90 -12.84
N ALA A 3 0.34 -8.01 -13.54
CA ALA A 3 0.66 -6.68 -13.00
C ALA A 3 -0.61 -5.86 -12.71
N ALA A 4 -1.60 -5.88 -13.61
CA ALA A 4 -2.88 -5.22 -13.40
C ALA A 4 -3.67 -5.84 -12.23
N VAL A 5 -3.60 -7.16 -12.06
CA VAL A 5 -4.22 -7.86 -10.94
C VAL A 5 -3.59 -7.42 -9.61
N GLY A 6 -2.26 -7.34 -9.53
CA GLY A 6 -1.56 -6.83 -8.35
C GLY A 6 -1.88 -5.36 -8.07
N LEU A 7 -1.88 -4.52 -9.12
CA LEU A 7 -2.23 -3.11 -9.04
C LEU A 7 -3.65 -2.90 -8.52
N LEU A 8 -4.63 -3.66 -9.02
CA LEU A 8 -6.02 -3.58 -8.56
C LEU A 8 -6.16 -4.08 -7.12
N ALA A 9 -5.51 -5.19 -6.76
CA ALA A 9 -5.55 -5.70 -5.39
C ALA A 9 -4.97 -4.70 -4.38
N GLY A 10 -3.77 -4.18 -4.66
CA GLY A 10 -3.14 -3.17 -3.82
C GLY A 10 -3.89 -1.84 -3.82
N GLY A 11 -4.41 -1.41 -4.97
CA GLY A 11 -5.19 -0.17 -5.09
C GLY A 11 -6.50 -0.22 -4.32
N VAL A 12 -7.23 -1.34 -4.36
CA VAL A 12 -8.45 -1.51 -3.55
C VAL A 12 -8.11 -1.52 -2.07
N ALA A 13 -7.04 -2.21 -1.66
CA ALA A 13 -6.61 -2.23 -0.26
C ALA A 13 -6.21 -0.84 0.26
N LEU A 14 -5.41 -0.11 -0.53
CA LEU A 14 -5.03 1.26 -0.22
C LEU A 14 -6.26 2.17 -0.15
N GLY A 15 -7.16 2.07 -1.14
CA GLY A 15 -8.39 2.85 -1.17
C GLY A 15 -9.30 2.57 0.04
N VAL A 16 -9.40 1.33 0.49
CA VAL A 16 -10.14 0.97 1.71
C VAL A 16 -9.49 1.61 2.94
N ALA A 17 -8.17 1.53 3.08
CA ALA A 17 -7.46 2.12 4.21
C ALA A 17 -7.63 3.64 4.26
N GLU A 18 -7.43 4.33 3.13
CA GLU A 18 -7.60 5.78 3.02
C GLU A 18 -9.06 6.22 3.23
N LEU A 19 -10.02 5.42 2.78
CA LEU A 19 -11.44 5.69 3.04
C LEU A 19 -11.76 5.59 4.54
N VAL A 20 -11.22 4.58 5.23
CA VAL A 20 -11.40 4.47 6.68
C VAL A 20 -10.72 5.64 7.40
N ALA A 21 -9.51 6.01 7.01
CA ALA A 21 -8.79 7.17 7.57
C ALA A 21 -9.57 8.49 7.41
N GLY A 22 -10.23 8.68 6.27
CA GLY A 22 -11.03 9.88 6.00
C GLY A 22 -12.37 9.93 6.76
N LEU A 23 -12.89 8.79 7.21
CA LEU A 23 -14.21 8.68 7.85
C LEU A 23 -14.16 8.42 9.36
N VAL A 24 -13.11 7.79 9.86
CA VAL A 24 -12.99 7.35 11.25
C VAL A 24 -11.88 8.15 11.94
N PRO A 25 -12.21 9.04 12.89
CA PRO A 25 -11.21 9.75 13.66
C PRO A 25 -10.23 8.80 14.36
N GLY A 26 -8.94 9.09 14.27
CA GLY A 26 -7.88 8.27 14.86
C GLY A 26 -7.47 7.04 14.02
N ALA A 27 -8.14 6.76 12.90
CA ALA A 27 -7.67 5.74 11.96
C ALA A 27 -6.52 6.26 11.10
N PRO A 28 -5.45 5.47 10.89
CA PRO A 28 -4.28 5.94 10.14
C PRO A 28 -4.52 5.94 8.64
N SER A 29 -3.95 6.93 7.96
CA SER A 29 -3.83 6.99 6.49
C SER A 29 -2.47 6.41 6.08
N PRO A 30 -2.39 5.21 5.46
CA PRO A 30 -1.11 4.61 5.07
C PRO A 30 -0.21 5.54 4.27
N VAL A 31 -0.77 6.36 3.38
CA VAL A 31 -0.01 7.32 2.59
C VAL A 31 0.59 8.41 3.47
N SER A 32 -0.20 8.95 4.40
CA SER A 32 0.26 9.98 5.33
C SER A 32 1.34 9.45 6.27
N GLU A 33 1.12 8.28 6.86
CA GLU A 33 2.04 7.66 7.81
C GLU A 33 3.39 7.30 7.17
N ILE A 34 3.37 6.69 5.97
CA ILE A 34 4.59 6.41 5.24
C ILE A 34 5.27 7.71 4.80
N GLY A 35 4.53 8.73 4.40
CA GLY A 35 5.08 10.04 4.06
C GLY A 35 5.83 10.67 5.24
N ALA A 36 5.21 10.69 6.43
CA ALA A 36 5.84 11.16 7.66
C ALA A 36 7.08 10.34 8.02
N LEU A 37 7.01 9.01 7.85
CA LEU A 37 8.16 8.12 8.05
C LEU A 37 9.31 8.46 7.11
N LEU A 38 9.04 8.68 5.82
CA LEU A 38 10.06 9.06 4.84
C LEU A 38 10.70 10.40 5.20
N ILE A 39 9.92 11.40 5.61
CA ILE A 39 10.42 12.69 6.09
C ILE A 39 11.36 12.48 7.30
N SER A 40 11.00 11.60 8.24
CA SER A 40 11.80 11.34 9.44
C SER A 40 13.19 10.76 9.14
N PHE A 41 13.38 10.12 7.99
CA PHE A 41 14.65 9.56 7.56
C PHE A 41 15.48 10.49 6.66
N GLN A 42 14.95 11.65 6.30
CA GLN A 42 15.68 12.58 5.43
C GLN A 42 16.89 13.20 6.15
N PRO A 43 18.04 13.33 5.49
CA PRO A 43 19.20 14.00 6.06
C PRO A 43 18.93 15.50 6.25
N ARG A 44 19.61 16.11 7.22
CA ARG A 44 19.48 17.54 7.52
C ARG A 44 19.74 18.37 6.26
N GLY A 45 18.78 19.22 5.90
CA GLY A 45 18.84 20.07 4.69
C GLY A 45 18.12 19.52 3.46
N ALA A 46 17.71 18.25 3.45
CA ALA A 46 16.94 17.68 2.33
C ALA A 46 15.57 18.37 2.16
N GLU A 47 14.88 18.68 3.26
CA GLU A 47 13.61 19.43 3.23
C GLU A 47 13.77 20.79 2.52
N GLN A 48 14.84 21.53 2.82
CA GLN A 48 15.11 22.83 2.20
C GLN A 48 15.37 22.69 0.69
N LEU A 49 16.02 21.61 0.27
CA LEU A 49 16.25 21.30 -1.13
C LEU A 49 14.97 20.87 -1.85
N VAL A 50 14.13 20.05 -1.22
CA VAL A 50 12.84 19.64 -1.79
C VAL A 50 11.92 20.85 -1.94
N VAL A 51 11.84 21.70 -0.91
CA VAL A 51 11.05 22.93 -0.94
C VAL A 51 11.60 23.94 -1.95
N SER A 52 12.92 24.06 -2.13
CA SER A 52 13.48 24.97 -3.14
C SER A 52 13.19 24.51 -4.57
N LEU A 53 13.07 23.21 -4.81
CA LEU A 53 12.75 22.63 -6.12
C LEU A 53 11.24 22.58 -6.41
N LEU A 54 10.44 22.14 -5.43
CA LEU A 54 9.00 21.87 -5.60
C LEU A 54 8.10 23.00 -5.09
N GLY A 55 8.63 23.95 -4.32
CA GLY A 55 7.86 25.01 -3.69
C GLY A 55 6.80 24.44 -2.74
N LYS A 56 5.59 25.00 -2.79
CA LYS A 56 4.44 24.56 -1.97
C LYS A 56 3.90 23.16 -2.33
N ALA A 57 4.41 22.56 -3.40
CA ALA A 57 3.97 21.24 -3.87
C ALA A 57 4.76 20.09 -3.22
N ASP A 58 5.76 20.38 -2.36
CA ASP A 58 6.58 19.39 -1.66
C ASP A 58 5.75 18.26 -1.00
N LYS A 59 4.73 18.62 -0.22
CA LYS A 59 3.87 17.65 0.48
C LYS A 59 2.91 16.91 -0.45
N PRO A 60 2.12 17.57 -1.31
CA PRO A 60 1.29 16.87 -2.29
C PRO A 60 2.08 15.90 -3.18
N VAL A 61 3.27 16.30 -3.62
CA VAL A 61 4.15 15.45 -4.45
C VAL A 61 4.59 14.22 -3.67
N LEU A 62 4.97 14.36 -2.40
CA LEU A 62 5.32 13.23 -1.55
C LEU A 62 4.14 12.26 -1.38
N THR A 63 2.95 12.78 -1.07
CA THR A 63 1.72 11.97 -0.94
C THR A 63 1.46 11.16 -2.21
N ILE A 64 1.52 11.81 -3.38
CA ILE A 64 1.34 11.13 -4.67
C ILE A 64 2.44 10.10 -4.90
N ALA A 65 3.70 10.43 -4.61
CA ALA A 65 4.84 9.53 -4.81
C ALA A 65 4.73 8.27 -3.93
N VAL A 66 4.29 8.41 -2.68
CA VAL A 66 4.04 7.27 -1.79
C VAL A 66 2.92 6.38 -2.32
N ALA A 67 1.79 6.98 -2.71
CA ALA A 67 0.67 6.22 -3.28
C ALA A 67 1.07 5.48 -4.56
N VAL A 68 1.71 6.17 -5.50
CA VAL A 68 2.20 5.60 -6.76
C VAL A 68 3.24 4.51 -6.51
N GLY A 69 4.19 4.74 -5.58
CA GLY A 69 5.18 3.74 -5.18
C GLY A 69 4.53 2.46 -4.65
N GLY A 70 3.53 2.60 -3.77
CA GLY A 70 2.74 1.47 -3.28
C GLY A 70 2.02 0.69 -4.38
N LEU A 71 1.44 1.39 -5.36
CA LEU A 71 0.79 0.78 -6.52
C LEU A 71 1.78 0.04 -7.43
N ILE A 72 2.97 0.60 -7.66
CA ILE A 72 4.04 -0.03 -8.45
C ILE A 72 4.51 -1.32 -7.76
N LEU A 73 4.76 -1.28 -6.45
CA LEU A 73 5.15 -2.46 -5.68
C LEU A 73 4.04 -3.53 -5.72
N SER A 74 2.79 -3.12 -5.56
CA SER A 74 1.61 -4.00 -5.66
C SER A 74 1.49 -4.67 -7.04
N ALA A 75 1.75 -3.92 -8.12
CA ALA A 75 1.79 -4.47 -9.47
C ALA A 75 2.87 -5.54 -9.62
N GLY A 76 4.07 -5.29 -9.06
CA GLY A 76 5.16 -6.26 -8.99
C GLY A 76 4.77 -7.54 -8.25
N LEU A 77 4.09 -7.42 -7.11
CA LEU A 77 3.61 -8.57 -6.34
C LEU A 77 2.56 -9.40 -7.09
N GLY A 78 1.71 -8.75 -7.91
CA GLY A 78 0.81 -9.45 -8.82
C GLY A 78 1.55 -10.33 -9.84
N VAL A 79 2.67 -9.84 -10.39
CA VAL A 79 3.55 -10.62 -11.28
C VAL A 79 4.18 -11.81 -10.55
N VAL A 80 4.60 -11.62 -9.30
CA VAL A 80 5.12 -12.72 -8.46
C VAL A 80 4.06 -13.81 -8.31
N ALA A 81 2.82 -13.44 -8.00
CA ALA A 81 1.73 -14.38 -7.76
C ALA A 81 1.31 -15.23 -8.97
N ARG A 82 1.60 -14.80 -10.22
CA ARG A 82 1.09 -15.44 -11.45
C ARG A 82 1.57 -16.88 -11.66
N ALA A 83 2.79 -17.24 -11.25
CA ALA A 83 3.44 -18.45 -11.78
C ALA A 83 3.03 -19.78 -11.11
N GLY A 84 1.82 -19.86 -10.55
CA GLY A 84 1.11 -21.12 -10.27
C GLY A 84 1.59 -21.97 -9.09
N THR A 85 2.71 -21.63 -8.43
CA THR A 85 3.17 -22.36 -7.24
C THR A 85 2.68 -21.73 -5.94
N ALA A 86 2.32 -22.57 -4.96
CA ALA A 86 1.91 -22.12 -3.63
C ALA A 86 2.96 -21.21 -2.97
N LEU A 87 4.25 -21.49 -3.20
CA LEU A 87 5.36 -20.69 -2.70
C LEU A 87 5.33 -19.24 -3.20
N ARG A 88 5.05 -19.04 -4.49
CA ARG A 88 5.01 -17.69 -5.09
C ARG A 88 3.79 -16.91 -4.66
N TRP A 89 2.69 -17.61 -4.46
CA TRP A 89 1.48 -17.01 -3.91
C TRP A 89 1.70 -16.56 -2.47
N ALA A 90 2.32 -17.41 -1.64
CA ALA A 90 2.77 -17.03 -0.30
C ALA A 90 3.73 -15.83 -0.34
N ALA A 91 4.72 -15.83 -1.25
CA ALA A 91 5.66 -14.71 -1.39
C ALA A 91 4.95 -13.39 -1.74
N ALA A 92 3.96 -13.41 -2.63
CA ALA A 92 3.19 -12.21 -2.98
C ALA A 92 2.40 -11.67 -1.78
N LEU A 93 1.72 -12.54 -1.04
CA LEU A 93 0.97 -12.16 0.16
C LEU A 93 1.86 -11.68 1.28
N THR A 94 3.01 -12.31 1.49
CA THR A 94 4.02 -11.83 2.43
C THR A 94 4.50 -10.44 2.01
N GLY A 95 4.68 -10.18 0.72
CA GLY A 95 5.00 -8.84 0.21
C GLY A 95 3.92 -7.81 0.54
N PHE A 96 2.65 -8.12 0.29
CA PHE A 96 1.54 -7.22 0.64
C PHE A 96 1.46 -7.00 2.16
N GLY A 97 1.60 -8.08 2.93
CA GLY A 97 1.65 -8.02 4.39
C GLY A 97 2.81 -7.15 4.88
N ALA A 98 3.99 -7.25 4.26
CA ALA A 98 5.16 -6.42 4.61
C ALA A 98 4.93 -4.93 4.31
N LEU A 99 4.29 -4.61 3.18
CA LEU A 99 3.94 -3.22 2.85
C LEU A 99 2.91 -2.65 3.85
N GLY A 100 1.86 -3.42 4.16
CA GLY A 100 0.88 -3.04 5.18
C GLY A 100 1.50 -2.94 6.57
N LEU A 101 2.43 -3.83 6.92
CA LEU A 101 3.13 -3.81 8.19
C LEU A 101 4.06 -2.59 8.30
N LEU A 102 4.70 -2.18 7.21
CA LEU A 102 5.47 -0.94 7.17
C LEU A 102 4.59 0.27 7.48
N ALA A 103 3.40 0.35 6.88
CA ALA A 103 2.42 1.39 7.19
C ALA A 103 1.96 1.33 8.66
N LEU A 104 1.72 0.13 9.19
CA LEU A 104 1.34 -0.05 10.59
C LEU A 104 2.44 0.40 11.56
N VAL A 105 3.70 0.06 11.27
CA VAL A 105 4.86 0.50 12.06
C VAL A 105 5.03 2.01 11.98
N ALA A 106 4.76 2.62 10.83
CA ALA A 106 4.74 4.06 10.69
C ALA A 106 3.64 4.69 11.56
N ALA A 107 2.43 4.14 11.50
CA ALA A 107 1.27 4.60 12.25
C ALA A 107 1.48 4.59 13.78
N PHE A 108 2.20 3.60 14.33
CA PHE A 108 2.51 3.57 15.76
C PHE A 108 3.47 4.66 16.24
N ARG A 109 4.07 5.44 15.32
CA ARG A 109 4.87 6.61 15.68
C ARG A 109 4.04 7.89 15.77
N ASP A 110 2.81 7.88 15.26
CA ASP A 110 1.92 9.03 15.31
C ASP A 110 1.09 9.00 16.61
N PRO A 111 1.25 9.98 17.52
CA PRO A 111 0.48 10.04 18.76
C PRO A 111 -1.01 10.34 18.55
N LEU A 112 -1.44 10.76 17.36
CA LEU A 112 -2.84 11.02 17.03
C LEU A 112 -3.57 9.75 16.54
N VAL A 113 -2.83 8.68 16.22
CA VAL A 113 -3.41 7.42 15.74
C VAL A 113 -3.80 6.53 16.91
N ASP A 114 -5.01 5.97 16.85
CA ASP A 114 -5.44 4.92 17.77
C ASP A 114 -4.78 3.58 17.36
N PRO A 115 -3.97 2.94 18.23
CA PRO A 115 -3.28 1.70 17.91
C PRO A 115 -4.21 0.54 17.51
N LEU A 116 -5.40 0.46 18.12
CA LEU A 116 -6.36 -0.59 17.80
C LEU A 116 -6.96 -0.38 16.40
N LEU A 117 -7.27 0.88 16.06
CA LEU A 117 -7.73 1.22 14.71
C LEU A 117 -6.64 0.96 13.67
N ALA A 118 -5.36 1.23 13.99
CA ALA A 118 -4.26 0.93 13.08
C ALA A 118 -4.13 -0.57 12.77
N VAL A 119 -4.20 -1.43 13.80
CA VAL A 119 -4.22 -2.88 13.62
C VAL A 119 -5.45 -3.33 12.84
N GLY A 120 -6.62 -2.75 13.12
CA GLY A 120 -7.87 -3.03 12.42
C GLY A 120 -7.81 -2.68 10.94
N VAL A 121 -7.31 -1.49 10.59
CA VAL A 121 -7.12 -1.04 9.20
C VAL A 121 -6.11 -1.92 8.46
N PHE A 122 -5.01 -2.29 9.11
CA PHE A 122 -4.04 -3.23 8.55
C PHE A 122 -4.68 -4.60 8.25
N ALA A 123 -5.37 -5.19 9.22
CA ALA A 123 -6.02 -6.49 9.07
C ALA A 123 -7.11 -6.46 7.98
N LEU A 124 -7.92 -5.41 7.95
CA LEU A 124 -8.95 -5.18 6.93
C LEU A 124 -8.32 -5.10 5.55
N SER A 125 -7.29 -4.27 5.38
CA SER A 125 -6.63 -4.05 4.09
C SER A 125 -5.94 -5.31 3.59
N LEU A 126 -5.32 -6.08 4.48
CA LEU A 126 -4.70 -7.37 4.13
C LEU A 126 -5.76 -8.40 3.73
N GLY A 127 -6.88 -8.48 4.45
CA GLY A 127 -8.01 -9.34 4.11
C GLY A 127 -8.64 -8.99 2.76
N VAL A 128 -8.84 -7.70 2.49
CA VAL A 128 -9.31 -7.18 1.20
C VAL A 128 -8.33 -7.52 0.09
N THR A 129 -7.04 -7.30 0.30
CA THR A 129 -5.99 -7.66 -0.68
C THR A 129 -6.05 -9.14 -1.03
N TRP A 130 -6.07 -10.01 -0.02
CA TRP A 130 -6.17 -11.45 -0.19
C TRP A 130 -7.41 -11.81 -1.01
N TRP A 131 -8.57 -11.25 -0.67
CA TRP A 131 -9.83 -11.53 -1.35
C TRP A 131 -9.80 -11.08 -2.82
N VAL A 132 -9.40 -9.84 -3.10
CA VAL A 132 -9.34 -9.28 -4.46
C VAL A 132 -8.32 -10.04 -5.30
N LEU A 133 -7.10 -10.22 -4.79
CA LEU A 133 -6.02 -10.92 -5.50
C LEU A 133 -6.45 -12.35 -5.86
N SER A 134 -7.05 -13.07 -4.91
CA SER A 134 -7.55 -14.43 -5.13
C SER A 134 -8.65 -14.48 -6.20
N ARG A 135 -9.58 -13.53 -6.19
CA ARG A 135 -10.66 -13.47 -7.18
C ARG A 135 -10.12 -13.16 -8.57
N LEU A 136 -9.27 -12.15 -8.70
CA LEU A 136 -8.72 -11.70 -9.98
C LEU A 136 -7.78 -12.73 -10.61
N LEU A 137 -6.95 -13.42 -9.83
CA LEU A 137 -6.10 -14.49 -10.36
C LEU A 137 -6.92 -15.68 -10.86
N ARG A 138 -7.99 -16.07 -10.13
CA ARG A 138 -8.90 -17.13 -10.59
C ARG A 138 -9.58 -16.76 -11.91
N LEU A 139 -10.03 -15.52 -12.04
CA LEU A 139 -10.64 -15.03 -13.29
C LEU A 139 -9.63 -15.00 -14.44
N ALA A 140 -8.40 -14.55 -14.19
CA ALA A 140 -7.35 -14.52 -15.21
C ALA A 140 -7.04 -15.92 -15.75
N VAL A 141 -6.91 -16.92 -14.88
CA VAL A 141 -6.69 -18.32 -15.29
C VAL A 141 -7.87 -18.87 -16.10
N ALA A 142 -9.11 -18.53 -15.73
CA ALA A 142 -10.29 -18.97 -16.45
C ALA A 142 -10.34 -18.40 -17.89
N LEU A 143 -9.95 -17.13 -18.06
CA LEU A 143 -9.88 -16.48 -19.37
C LEU A 143 -8.76 -17.05 -20.25
N GLU A 144 -7.59 -17.34 -19.67
CA GLU A 144 -6.46 -17.95 -20.40
C GLU A 144 -6.78 -19.36 -20.93
N ARG A 145 -7.75 -20.08 -20.35
CA ARG A 145 -8.19 -21.39 -20.85
C ARG A 145 -9.16 -21.33 -22.03
N GLN A 146 -9.75 -20.17 -22.29
CA GLN A 146 -10.77 -19.99 -23.35
C GLN A 146 -10.18 -19.43 -24.66
N THR A 147 -8.95 -18.93 -24.63
CA THR A 147 -8.19 -18.41 -25.78
C THR A 147 -7.22 -19.45 -26.30
#